data_AF-A0A9P8L5Q0-F1
#
_entry.id   AF-A0A9P8L5Q0-F1
#
_cell.length_a   1.000
_cell.length_b   1.000
_cell.length_c   1.000
_cell.angle_alpha   90.00
_cell.angle_beta   90.00
_cell.angle_gamma   90.00
#
_symmetry.space_group_name_H-M   'P 1'
#
loop_
_entity.id
_entity.type
_entity.pdbx_description
1 polymer ?
#
loop_
_entity_poly.entity_id
_entity_poly.type
_entity_poly.pdbx_seq_one_letter_code
_entity_poly.pdbx_strand_id
1 'polypeptide(L)'
;MRDKPSINRPLLYNSGTYATLLCFRRPFVTTPPYNRRQGNLYPISPVQKEALDTVHYTAHSLRFAIKLDRGDISFTNNLRVLHARESFRDAWPPRHIQRLIVREPSERYKLPVGLTDIWRQLFGDGDPEKPKNESFRPENAAGDPLFRLNG
;
A
#
# COMPACT_ATOMS: atom_id res chain seq x y z
N MET A 1 -6.27 22.04 8.13
CA MET A 1 -6.27 20.67 7.55
C MET A 1 -7.58 20.56 6.75
N ARG A 2 -7.54 20.28 5.44
CA ARG A 2 -8.75 20.37 4.59
C ARG A 2 -9.78 19.32 4.99
N ASP A 3 -11.01 19.76 5.20
CA ASP A 3 -12.20 18.95 5.50
C ASP A 3 -12.53 18.07 4.29
N LYS A 4 -11.90 16.89 4.20
CA LYS A 4 -12.15 15.94 3.12
C LYS A 4 -13.38 15.13 3.48
N PRO A 5 -14.43 15.09 2.64
CA PRO A 5 -15.62 14.32 2.92
C PRO A 5 -15.28 12.83 3.04
N SER A 6 -15.96 12.16 3.98
CA SER A 6 -15.87 10.71 4.12
C SER A 6 -16.35 10.02 2.85
N ILE A 7 -15.56 9.09 2.33
CA ILE A 7 -15.94 8.27 1.17
C ILE A 7 -16.49 6.92 1.62
N ASN A 8 -17.64 6.51 1.07
CA ASN A 8 -18.14 5.15 1.22
C ASN A 8 -17.66 4.32 0.02
N ARG A 9 -16.85 3.30 0.29
CA ARG A 9 -16.32 2.40 -0.76
C ARG A 9 -16.08 0.99 -0.21
N PRO A 10 -16.15 -0.04 -1.07
CA PRO A 10 -15.68 -1.37 -0.73
C PRO A 10 -14.19 -1.37 -0.38
N LEU A 11 -13.80 -2.24 0.56
CA LEU A 11 -12.39 -2.49 0.88
C LEU A 11 -11.83 -3.67 0.07
N LEU A 12 -12.69 -4.62 -0.26
CA LEU A 12 -12.40 -5.81 -1.04
C LEU A 12 -13.23 -5.75 -2.34
N TYR A 13 -12.56 -5.84 -3.47
CA TYR A 13 -13.19 -5.90 -4.79
C TYR A 13 -12.98 -7.30 -5.36
N ASN A 14 -14.04 -7.93 -5.82
CA ASN A 14 -13.97 -9.20 -6.53
C ASN A 14 -14.24 -8.97 -8.03
N SER A 15 -13.31 -9.39 -8.88
CA SER A 15 -13.44 -9.30 -10.34
C SER A 15 -13.90 -10.61 -11.00
N GLY A 16 -14.20 -11.64 -10.20
CA GLY A 16 -14.47 -13.01 -10.66
C GLY A 16 -13.21 -13.85 -10.80
N THR A 17 -12.15 -13.30 -11.37
CA THR A 17 -10.85 -14.00 -11.51
C THR A 17 -9.93 -13.78 -10.30
N TYR A 18 -10.06 -12.63 -9.64
CA TYR A 18 -9.20 -12.25 -8.53
C TYR A 18 -9.86 -11.25 -7.60
N ALA A 19 -9.38 -11.25 -6.35
CA ALA A 19 -9.75 -10.27 -5.35
C ALA A 19 -8.65 -9.20 -5.18
N THR A 20 -9.06 -7.95 -4.99
CA THR A 20 -8.19 -6.81 -4.71
C THR A 20 -8.58 -6.21 -3.36
N LEU A 21 -7.64 -6.16 -2.41
CA LEU A 21 -7.82 -5.62 -1.07
C LEU A 21 -6.88 -4.44 -0.84
N LEU A 22 -7.43 -3.31 -0.40
CA LEU A 22 -6.66 -2.06 -0.25
C LEU A 22 -6.51 -1.55 1.17
N CYS A 23 -7.05 -2.25 2.15
CA CYS A 23 -7.02 -1.77 3.52
C CYS A 23 -6.80 -2.89 4.51
N PHE A 24 -6.07 -2.55 5.57
CA PHE A 24 -5.92 -3.39 6.74
C PHE A 24 -7.06 -3.15 7.72
N ARG A 25 -7.25 -4.10 8.63
CA ARG A 25 -8.24 -4.03 9.70
C ARG A 25 -8.03 -2.86 10.66
N ARG A 26 -6.77 -2.56 11.04
CA ARG A 26 -6.43 -1.65 12.16
C ARG A 26 -7.13 -0.28 12.12
N PRO A 27 -7.16 0.48 11.02
CA PRO A 27 -7.80 1.80 10.96
C PRO A 27 -9.28 1.82 11.38
N PHE A 28 -9.95 0.66 11.37
CA PHE A 28 -11.37 0.59 11.66
C PHE A 28 -11.73 0.16 13.08
N VAL A 29 -10.81 -0.48 13.80
CA VAL A 29 -11.12 -1.24 15.02
C VAL A 29 -10.22 -0.94 16.21
N THR A 30 -9.13 -0.19 16.03
CA THR A 30 -8.28 0.20 17.17
C THR A 30 -8.98 1.25 18.04
N THR A 31 -8.42 1.57 19.20
CA THR A 31 -8.87 2.65 20.10
C THR A 31 -8.06 3.92 19.81
N PRO A 32 -8.56 5.14 20.11
CA PRO A 32 -7.76 6.36 20.05
C PRO A 32 -6.44 6.20 20.82
N PRO A 33 -5.32 6.81 20.38
CA PRO A 33 -5.19 7.84 19.32
C PRO A 33 -4.93 7.27 17.91
N TYR A 34 -4.89 5.95 17.75
CA TYR A 34 -4.51 5.30 16.48
C TYR A 34 -5.60 5.37 15.40
N ASN A 35 -6.82 5.71 15.80
CA ASN A 35 -7.90 6.05 14.90
C ASN A 35 -7.82 7.55 14.55
N ARG A 36 -7.09 7.91 13.49
CA ARG A 36 -7.30 9.21 12.82
C ARG A 36 -8.61 9.20 12.01
N ARG A 37 -9.70 8.74 12.61
CA ARG A 37 -11.06 8.97 12.10
C ARG A 37 -11.39 10.43 12.44
N GLN A 38 -10.98 11.35 11.58
CA GLN A 38 -11.37 12.75 11.69
C GLN A 38 -12.83 12.89 11.21
N GLY A 39 -13.66 13.61 11.96
CA GLY A 39 -15.04 13.95 11.57
C GLY A 39 -16.10 12.89 11.90
N ASN A 40 -17.29 13.09 11.31
CA ASN A 40 -18.52 12.35 11.56
C ASN A 40 -18.57 10.99 10.83
N LEU A 41 -17.46 10.23 10.87
CA LEU A 41 -17.37 8.92 10.24
C LEU A 41 -18.27 7.93 10.98
N TYR A 42 -19.27 7.39 10.29
CA TYR A 42 -20.18 6.40 10.87
C TYR A 42 -19.40 5.22 11.48
N PRO A 43 -19.83 4.71 12.66
CA PRO A 43 -19.31 3.47 13.19
C PRO A 43 -19.57 2.33 12.20
N ILE A 44 -18.61 1.42 12.07
CA ILE A 44 -18.80 0.23 11.23
C ILE A 44 -19.77 -0.73 11.92
N SER A 45 -20.63 -1.38 11.13
CA SER A 45 -21.63 -2.32 11.64
C SER A 45 -20.97 -3.59 12.22
N PRO A 46 -21.68 -4.37 13.07
CA PRO A 46 -21.17 -5.66 13.55
C PRO A 46 -20.74 -6.59 12.41
N VAL A 47 -21.53 -6.70 11.34
CA VAL A 47 -21.20 -7.51 10.16
C VAL A 47 -19.95 -7.01 9.44
N GLN A 48 -19.75 -5.69 9.36
CA GLN A 48 -18.51 -5.12 8.78
C GLN A 48 -17.29 -5.41 9.66
N LYS A 49 -17.43 -5.43 10.98
CA LYS A 49 -16.35 -5.84 11.90
C LYS A 49 -16.00 -7.31 11.69
N GLU A 50 -17.00 -8.18 11.64
CA GLU A 50 -16.83 -9.61 11.39
C GLU A 50 -16.15 -9.89 10.04
N ALA A 51 -16.55 -9.17 8.98
CA ALA A 51 -15.90 -9.26 7.67
C ALA A 51 -14.42 -8.84 7.73
N LEU A 52 -14.11 -7.75 8.44
CA LEU A 52 -12.72 -7.30 8.64
C LEU A 52 -11.90 -8.31 9.46
N ASP A 53 -12.49 -8.91 10.48
CA ASP A 53 -11.87 -9.94 11.31
C ASP A 53 -11.57 -11.18 10.46
N THR A 54 -12.54 -11.64 9.67
CA THR A 54 -12.40 -12.79 8.76
C THR A 54 -11.23 -12.60 7.80
N VAL A 55 -11.18 -11.44 7.13
CA VAL A 55 -10.08 -11.11 6.20
C VAL A 55 -8.74 -11.07 6.94
N HIS A 56 -8.70 -10.46 8.13
CA HIS A 56 -7.47 -10.34 8.91
C HIS A 56 -6.93 -11.68 9.37
N TYR A 57 -7.76 -12.52 9.97
CA TYR A 57 -7.34 -13.82 10.49
C TYR A 57 -6.99 -14.79 9.37
N THR A 58 -7.70 -14.74 8.23
CA THR A 58 -7.33 -15.51 7.02
C THR A 58 -5.98 -15.07 6.45
N ALA A 59 -5.76 -13.76 6.31
CA ALA A 59 -4.46 -13.26 5.85
C ALA A 59 -3.33 -13.61 6.84
N HIS A 60 -3.62 -13.60 8.14
CA HIS A 60 -2.67 -13.97 9.16
C HIS A 60 -2.34 -15.47 9.13
N SER A 61 -3.31 -16.37 8.89
CA SER A 61 -3.05 -17.81 8.80
C SER A 61 -2.26 -18.20 7.56
N LEU A 62 -2.41 -17.44 6.46
CA LEU A 62 -1.70 -17.66 5.19
C LEU A 62 -0.39 -16.86 5.06
N ARG A 63 0.04 -16.17 6.12
CA ARG A 63 1.22 -15.29 6.07
C ARG A 63 2.51 -16.09 5.94
N PHE A 64 3.49 -15.50 5.28
CA PHE A 64 4.87 -15.96 5.27
C PHE A 64 5.80 -14.79 5.58
N ALA A 65 6.97 -15.09 6.13
CA ALA A 65 7.97 -14.10 6.48
C ALA A 65 9.05 -14.03 5.39
N ILE A 66 9.41 -12.80 4.99
CA ILE A 66 10.54 -12.55 4.10
C ILE A 66 11.60 -11.83 4.92
N LYS A 67 12.79 -12.43 5.02
CA LYS A 67 14.00 -11.78 5.51
C LYS A 67 14.73 -11.17 4.32
N LEU A 68 15.03 -9.88 4.40
CA LEU A 68 15.79 -9.17 3.38
C LEU A 68 17.16 -8.82 3.96
N ASP A 69 18.20 -9.32 3.32
CA ASP A 69 19.58 -8.97 3.58
C ASP A 69 20.06 -7.89 2.59
N ARG A 70 21.25 -7.35 2.81
CA ARG A 70 21.78 -6.25 1.97
C ARG A 70 21.95 -6.74 0.53
N GLY A 71 21.36 -6.02 -0.42
CA GLY A 71 21.38 -6.37 -1.84
C GLY A 71 20.11 -7.09 -2.31
N ASP A 72 19.28 -7.60 -1.39
CA ASP A 72 18.02 -8.22 -1.77
C ASP A 72 17.01 -7.19 -2.30
N ILE A 73 16.28 -7.59 -3.33
CA ILE A 73 15.20 -6.80 -3.93
C ILE A 73 13.90 -7.61 -3.84
N SER A 74 12.89 -7.03 -3.22
CA SER A 74 11.55 -7.63 -3.11
C SER A 74 10.55 -6.93 -4.00
N PHE A 75 9.89 -7.69 -4.88
CA PHE A 75 8.75 -7.23 -5.67
C PHE A 75 7.44 -7.69 -5.03
N THR A 76 6.56 -6.74 -4.71
CA THR A 76 5.24 -7.04 -4.15
C THR A 76 4.15 -6.46 -5.02
N ASN A 77 3.22 -7.31 -5.47
CA ASN A 77 2.03 -6.85 -6.16
C ASN A 77 1.04 -6.22 -5.16
N ASN A 78 1.01 -4.89 -5.13
CA ASN A 78 0.20 -4.11 -4.19
C ASN A 78 -1.33 -4.30 -4.34
N LEU A 79 -1.81 -4.90 -5.43
CA LEU A 79 -3.23 -5.21 -5.62
C LEU A 79 -3.62 -6.60 -5.09
N ARG A 80 -2.64 -7.44 -4.75
CA ARG A 80 -2.86 -8.86 -4.43
C ARG A 80 -2.36 -9.25 -3.05
N VAL A 81 -1.25 -8.66 -2.63
CA VAL A 81 -0.54 -9.07 -1.43
C VAL A 81 -0.66 -7.97 -0.38
N LEU A 82 -1.28 -8.34 0.74
CA LEU A 82 -1.13 -7.60 1.98
C LEU A 82 0.30 -7.78 2.48
N HIS A 83 0.99 -6.68 2.74
CA HIS A 83 2.35 -6.70 3.29
C HIS A 83 2.38 -5.94 4.62
N ALA A 84 3.10 -6.49 5.58
CA ALA A 84 3.30 -5.91 6.90
C ALA A 84 4.72 -6.19 7.35
N ARG A 85 5.10 -5.57 8.47
CA ARG A 85 6.35 -5.85 9.15
C ARG A 85 6.05 -6.22 10.59
N GLU A 86 6.81 -7.17 11.12
CA GLU A 86 6.81 -7.46 12.54
C GLU A 86 7.39 -6.30 13.37
N SER A 87 7.11 -6.33 14.67
CA SER A 87 7.82 -5.51 15.64
C SER A 87 9.30 -5.91 15.66
N PHE A 88 10.17 -4.93 15.77
CA PHE A 88 11.62 -5.11 15.85
C PHE A 88 12.18 -4.07 16.81
N ARG A 89 13.37 -4.33 17.36
CA ARG A 89 14.13 -3.34 18.12
C ARG A 89 15.17 -2.74 17.19
N ASP A 90 15.37 -1.43 17.30
CA ASP A 90 16.42 -0.77 16.54
C ASP A 90 17.79 -1.30 16.97
N ALA A 91 18.67 -1.52 16.00
CA ALA A 91 20.04 -2.00 16.19
C ALA A 91 21.00 -1.11 15.38
N TRP A 92 22.28 -1.13 15.75
CA TRP A 92 23.33 -0.47 14.98
C TRP A 92 24.09 -1.49 14.11
N PRO A 93 24.23 -1.28 12.79
CA PRO A 93 23.63 -0.20 11.99
C PRO A 93 22.11 -0.40 11.80
N PRO A 94 21.33 0.68 11.59
CA PRO A 94 19.89 0.58 11.43
C PRO A 94 19.51 -0.16 10.15
N ARG A 95 18.37 -0.85 10.19
CA ARG A 95 17.76 -1.43 8.98
C ARG A 95 17.34 -0.31 8.03
N HIS A 96 17.93 -0.28 6.84
CA HIS A 96 17.62 0.69 5.79
C HIS A 96 17.05 -0.01 4.55
N ILE A 97 15.88 0.43 4.08
CA ILE A 97 15.21 -0.10 2.88
C ILE A 97 14.71 1.08 2.05
N GLN A 98 15.01 1.05 0.75
CA GLN A 98 14.41 1.96 -0.23
C GLN A 98 13.17 1.31 -0.84
N ARG A 99 12.10 2.10 -1.01
CA ARG A 99 10.82 1.62 -1.56
C ARG A 99 10.45 2.43 -2.80
N LEU A 100 10.31 1.72 -3.92
CA LEU A 100 9.79 2.26 -5.17
C LEU A 100 8.36 1.79 -5.38
N ILE A 101 7.49 2.68 -5.86
CA ILE A 101 6.15 2.33 -6.33
C ILE A 101 6.19 2.36 -7.85
N VAL A 102 6.23 1.18 -8.45
CA VAL A 102 6.37 1.02 -9.90
C VAL A 102 5.01 0.71 -10.51
N ARG A 103 4.75 1.28 -11.70
CA ARG A 103 3.53 1.07 -12.48
C ARG A 103 3.90 0.92 -13.95
N GLU A 104 3.62 -0.24 -14.52
CA GLU A 104 3.76 -0.48 -15.95
C GLU A 104 2.41 -0.17 -16.65
N PRO A 105 2.35 0.76 -17.62
CA PRO A 105 1.14 1.06 -18.37
C PRO A 105 0.59 -0.03 -19.27
N SER A 106 1.47 -0.78 -19.93
CA SER A 106 1.10 -1.79 -20.92
C SER A 106 0.49 -3.04 -20.29
N GLU A 107 1.02 -3.48 -19.14
CA GLU A 107 0.66 -4.74 -18.47
C GLU A 107 -0.05 -4.49 -17.12
N ARG A 108 -1.25 -3.91 -17.17
CA ARG A 108 -2.03 -3.61 -15.95
C ARG A 108 -3.10 -4.66 -15.67
N TYR A 109 -3.14 -5.14 -14.42
CA TYR A 109 -4.36 -5.73 -13.89
C TYR A 109 -5.51 -4.73 -14.02
N LYS A 110 -6.69 -5.22 -14.40
CA LYS A 110 -7.90 -4.38 -14.49
C LYS A 110 -8.18 -3.82 -13.09
N LEU A 111 -8.15 -2.49 -13.00
CA LEU A 111 -8.52 -1.81 -11.78
C LEU A 111 -10.03 -1.95 -11.57
N PRO A 112 -10.49 -2.34 -10.37
CA PRO A 112 -11.90 -2.24 -10.01
C PRO A 112 -12.42 -0.83 -10.26
N VAL A 113 -13.62 -0.70 -10.84
CA VAL A 113 -14.19 0.59 -11.26
C VAL A 113 -14.17 1.63 -10.13
N GLY A 114 -14.48 1.21 -8.89
CA GLY A 114 -14.48 2.10 -7.72
C GLY A 114 -13.10 2.61 -7.28
N LEU A 115 -12.01 2.19 -7.92
CA LEU A 115 -10.64 2.62 -7.64
C LEU A 115 -10.07 3.54 -8.70
N THR A 116 -10.70 3.64 -9.87
CA THR A 116 -10.20 4.39 -11.03
C THR A 116 -9.89 5.85 -10.68
N ASP A 117 -10.78 6.55 -9.99
CA ASP A 117 -10.60 7.98 -9.70
C ASP A 117 -9.50 8.24 -8.69
N ILE A 118 -9.38 7.38 -7.67
CA ILE A 118 -8.31 7.48 -6.68
C ILE A 118 -6.97 7.12 -7.32
N TRP A 119 -6.94 6.12 -8.21
CA TRP A 119 -5.74 5.80 -8.98
C TRP A 119 -5.34 6.93 -9.92
N ARG A 120 -6.30 7.61 -10.55
CA ARG A 120 -6.06 8.81 -11.36
C ARG A 120 -5.52 9.95 -10.50
N GLN A 121 -6.04 10.14 -9.28
CA GLN A 121 -5.51 11.16 -8.38
C GLN A 121 -4.08 10.86 -7.89
N LEU A 122 -3.77 9.59 -7.64
CA LEU A 122 -2.47 9.16 -7.12
C LEU A 122 -1.39 9.04 -8.21
N PHE A 123 -1.78 8.59 -9.40
CA PHE A 123 -0.87 8.18 -10.48
C PHE A 123 -1.25 8.75 -11.86
N GLY A 124 -2.25 9.61 -11.95
CA GLY A 124 -2.53 10.35 -13.18
C GLY A 124 -1.45 11.38 -13.48
N ASP A 125 -1.66 12.13 -14.55
CA ASP A 125 -0.81 13.26 -14.90
C ASP A 125 -0.91 14.26 -13.74
N GLY A 126 0.20 14.43 -13.02
CA GLY A 126 0.22 15.14 -11.74
C GLY A 126 -0.24 16.59 -11.86
N ASP A 127 -0.37 17.23 -10.69
CA ASP A 127 -0.32 18.68 -10.60
C ASP A 127 1.01 19.15 -11.22
N PRO A 128 1.03 19.98 -12.29
CA PRO A 128 2.26 20.41 -12.95
C PRO A 128 3.22 21.16 -12.02
N GLU A 129 2.75 21.65 -10.87
CA GLU A 129 3.58 22.28 -9.84
C GLU A 129 4.11 21.29 -8.77
N LYS A 130 3.70 20.02 -8.82
CA LYS A 130 4.16 18.97 -7.88
C LYS A 130 4.53 17.70 -8.63
N PRO A 131 5.73 17.63 -9.24
CA PRO A 131 6.21 16.39 -9.84
C PRO A 131 6.36 15.34 -8.74
N LYS A 132 5.41 14.40 -8.67
CA LYS A 132 5.48 13.24 -7.75
C LYS A 132 5.75 11.93 -8.46
N ASN A 133 5.88 11.97 -9.78
CA ASN A 133 6.20 10.82 -10.60
C ASN A 133 7.56 11.10 -11.23
N GLU A 134 8.65 10.87 -10.50
CA GLU A 134 9.92 10.71 -11.17
C GLU A 134 9.79 9.48 -12.06
N SER A 135 9.73 9.70 -13.38
CA SER A 135 9.96 8.62 -14.33
C SER A 135 11.36 8.12 -14.05
N PHE A 136 11.50 6.93 -13.43
CA PHE A 136 12.80 6.30 -13.33
C PHE A 136 13.32 6.09 -14.75
N ARG A 137 14.38 6.83 -15.07
CA ARG A 137 15.09 6.76 -16.33
C ARG A 137 16.41 6.07 -16.03
N PRO A 138 16.69 4.89 -16.59
CA PRO A 138 17.92 4.15 -16.27
C PRO A 138 19.19 4.99 -16.52
N GLU A 139 19.15 5.94 -17.46
CA GLU A 139 20.21 6.91 -17.71
C GLU A 139 20.52 7.84 -16.52
N ASN A 140 19.56 8.09 -15.62
CA ASN A 140 19.76 8.89 -14.40
C ASN A 140 20.45 8.10 -13.27
N ALA A 141 20.42 6.76 -13.33
CA ALA A 141 21.01 5.90 -12.31
C ALA A 141 22.51 5.61 -12.54
N ALA A 142 23.02 5.83 -13.77
CA ALA A 142 24.39 5.50 -14.15
C ALA A 142 25.47 6.33 -13.40
N GLY A 143 25.10 7.52 -12.88
CA GLY A 143 26.00 8.40 -12.12
C GLY A 143 25.72 8.44 -10.61
N ASP A 144 24.61 7.86 -10.16
CA ASP A 144 24.19 7.98 -8.76
C ASP A 144 24.90 6.91 -7.90
N PRO A 145 25.71 7.33 -6.90
CA PRO A 145 26.42 6.41 -6.02
C PRO A 145 25.49 5.46 -5.23
N LEU A 146 24.20 5.75 -5.10
CA LEU A 146 23.21 4.89 -4.46
C LEU A 146 22.85 3.63 -5.26
N PHE A 147 23.10 3.60 -6.57
CA PHE A 147 22.79 2.49 -7.47
C PHE A 147 24.01 1.67 -7.91
N ARG A 148 25.21 2.00 -7.40
CA ARG A 148 26.37 1.13 -7.59
C ARG A 148 26.18 -0.14 -6.78
N LEU A 149 25.95 -1.25 -7.47
CA LEU A 149 26.10 -2.58 -6.89
C LEU A 149 27.58 -2.71 -6.51
N ASN A 150 27.87 -2.71 -5.20
CA ASN A 150 29.20 -3.04 -4.73
C ASN A 150 29.47 -4.50 -5.13
N GLY A 151 30.40 -4.67 -6.08
CA GLY A 151 30.97 -5.97 -6.42
C GLY A 151 31.86 -6.51 -5.31
#